data_AF-A0A1R3IKS1-F1
#
_entry.id   AF-A0A1R3IKS1-F1
#
_cell.length_a   1.000
_cell.length_b   1.000
_cell.length_c   1.000
_cell.angle_alpha   90.00
_cell.angle_beta   90.00
_cell.angle_gamma   90.00
#
_symmetry.space_group_name_H-M   'P 1'
#
loop_
_entity.id
_entity.type
_entity.pdbx_description
1 polymer ?
#
loop_
_entity_poly.entity_id
_entity_poly.type
_entity_poly.pdbx_seq_one_letter_code
_entity_poly.pdbx_strand_id
1 'polypeptide(L)'
;MDYTHTNSPPEFRVESLSVSSFNLAGSQITAKWNAGFVPSKKDSPFLDQHLNFSVFYQNQLLSQQVVAPLLFDVPVPRSDDCDCDQTREAYSYSVLKVKSVALDETIDGWMAQVMAMGRAQGVLAFNLKLEGVGGGKTTFRVFCENIKVRFSHRHSTTATILLPPTPDYKPLCTDAPNYMV
;
A
#
# COMPACT_ATOMS: atom_id res chain seq x y z
N MET A 1 27.29 28.41 2.70
CA MET A 1 26.99 27.30 1.78
C MET A 1 25.62 26.79 2.16
N ASP A 2 24.59 27.27 1.46
CA ASP A 2 23.21 26.81 1.67
C ASP A 2 23.05 25.42 1.04
N TYR A 3 22.89 24.40 1.87
CA TYR A 3 22.37 23.11 1.41
C TYR A 3 20.88 23.28 1.19
N THR A 4 20.47 23.51 -0.06
CA THR A 4 19.08 23.28 -0.46
C THR A 4 18.82 21.78 -0.32
N HIS A 5 18.31 21.38 0.84
CA HIS A 5 17.70 20.07 1.02
C HIS A 5 16.51 20.05 0.06
N THR A 6 16.70 19.51 -1.14
CA THR A 6 15.60 19.17 -2.03
C THR A 6 14.71 18.23 -1.24
N ASN A 7 13.57 18.74 -0.77
CA ASN A 7 12.51 17.96 -0.13
C ASN A 7 11.86 17.08 -1.21
N SER A 8 12.63 16.12 -1.73
CA SER A 8 12.07 15.02 -2.51
C SER A 8 11.12 14.27 -1.58
N PRO A 9 9.89 13.97 -2.01
CA PRO A 9 8.99 13.21 -1.18
C PRO A 9 9.61 11.87 -0.83
N PRO A 10 9.25 11.33 0.33
CA PRO A 10 9.77 10.05 0.74
C PRO A 10 9.36 8.94 -0.23
N GLU A 11 10.33 8.16 -0.67
CA GLU A 11 10.08 6.99 -1.50
C GLU A 11 9.52 5.87 -0.64
N PHE A 12 8.32 5.40 -0.99
CA PHE A 12 7.70 4.22 -0.37
C PHE A 12 7.63 3.06 -1.36
N ARG A 13 7.68 1.85 -0.81
CA ARG A 13 7.43 0.62 -1.55
C ARG A 13 6.28 -0.14 -0.90
N VAL A 14 5.43 -0.75 -1.70
CA VAL A 14 4.40 -1.66 -1.19
C VAL A 14 5.05 -3.01 -0.89
N GLU A 15 5.12 -3.38 0.38
CA GLU A 15 5.59 -4.70 0.79
C GLU A 15 4.45 -5.73 0.72
N SER A 16 3.28 -5.35 1.21
CA SER A 16 2.14 -6.25 1.28
C SER A 16 0.85 -5.51 0.95
N LEU A 17 -0.07 -6.22 0.31
CA LEU A 17 -1.47 -5.83 0.16
C LEU A 17 -2.32 -7.08 0.32
N SER A 18 -3.34 -7.00 1.14
CA SER A 18 -4.34 -8.05 1.28
C SER A 18 -5.74 -7.45 1.24
N VAL A 19 -6.65 -8.19 0.62
CA VAL A 19 -8.07 -7.86 0.55
C VAL A 19 -8.81 -8.99 1.26
N SER A 20 -9.74 -8.65 2.14
CA SER A 20 -10.64 -9.62 2.78
C SER A 20 -12.07 -9.12 2.77
N SER A 21 -13.03 -10.03 3.00
CA SER A 21 -14.47 -9.74 2.93
C SER A 21 -14.89 -9.11 1.59
N PHE A 22 -14.16 -9.39 0.50
CA PHE A 22 -14.47 -8.84 -0.81
C PHE A 22 -15.80 -9.39 -1.32
N ASN A 23 -16.73 -8.50 -1.58
CA ASN A 23 -18.01 -8.77 -2.21
C ASN A 23 -18.32 -7.65 -3.21
N LEU A 24 -18.80 -8.04 -4.38
CA LEU A 24 -19.24 -7.11 -5.43
C LEU A 24 -20.61 -7.59 -5.92
N ALA A 25 -21.65 -6.85 -5.53
CA ALA A 25 -23.04 -7.16 -5.84
C ALA A 25 -23.65 -6.01 -6.65
N GLY A 26 -23.81 -6.21 -7.95
CA GLY A 26 -24.17 -5.12 -8.86
C GLY A 26 -23.10 -4.02 -8.80
N SER A 27 -23.51 -2.80 -8.44
CA SER A 27 -22.63 -1.64 -8.27
C SER A 27 -22.17 -1.40 -6.82
N GLN A 28 -22.47 -2.31 -5.89
CA GLN A 28 -22.08 -2.18 -4.49
C GLN A 28 -20.86 -3.04 -4.19
N ILE A 29 -19.86 -2.43 -3.54
CA ILE A 29 -18.64 -3.10 -3.11
C ILE A 29 -18.52 -3.07 -1.58
N THR A 30 -18.23 -4.23 -1.02
CA THR A 30 -17.77 -4.38 0.36
C THR A 30 -16.41 -5.04 0.34
N ALA A 31 -15.42 -4.45 1.01
CA ALA A 31 -14.07 -5.00 1.08
C ALA A 31 -13.26 -4.35 2.21
N LYS A 32 -12.26 -5.09 2.70
CA LYS A 32 -11.27 -4.61 3.68
C LYS A 32 -9.89 -4.73 3.06
N TRP A 33 -9.16 -3.62 3.02
CA TRP A 33 -7.77 -3.58 2.56
C TRP A 33 -6.82 -3.43 3.74
N ASN A 34 -5.75 -4.20 3.74
CA ASN A 34 -4.64 -4.07 4.67
C ASN A 34 -3.35 -4.05 3.87
N ALA A 35 -2.64 -2.91 3.93
CA ALA A 35 -1.45 -2.63 3.16
C ALA A 35 -0.25 -2.37 4.08
N GLY A 36 0.90 -2.90 3.71
CA GLY A 36 2.19 -2.64 4.33
C GLY A 36 3.08 -1.85 3.39
N PHE A 37 3.58 -0.73 3.87
CA PHE A 37 4.51 0.16 3.17
C PHE A 37 5.87 0.14 3.84
N VAL A 38 6.93 0.10 3.06
CA VAL A 38 8.30 0.24 3.54
C VAL A 38 8.83 1.59 3.06
N PRO A 39 9.15 2.53 3.96
CA PRO A 39 9.82 3.76 3.59
C PRO A 39 11.28 3.46 3.24
N SER A 40 11.82 4.19 2.26
CA SER A 40 13.22 4.02 1.84
C SER A 40 14.23 4.56 2.86
N LYS A 41 13.77 5.39 3.82
CA LYS A 41 14.56 5.90 4.94
C LYS A 41 13.87 5.56 6.26
N LYS A 42 14.62 4.95 7.19
CA LYS A 42 14.12 4.45 8.48
C LYS A 42 13.61 5.57 9.40
N ASP A 43 14.32 6.69 9.47
CA ASP A 43 14.08 7.75 10.46
C ASP A 43 13.29 8.92 9.92
N SER A 44 12.21 8.64 9.19
CA SER A 44 11.55 9.72 8.47
C SER A 44 10.47 10.44 9.29
N PRO A 45 10.50 11.79 9.36
CA PRO A 45 9.64 12.58 10.26
C PRO A 45 8.15 12.56 9.89
N PHE A 46 7.78 11.90 8.80
CA PHE A 46 6.38 11.74 8.41
C PHE A 46 5.65 10.63 9.19
N LEU A 47 6.39 9.82 9.95
CA LEU A 47 5.84 8.68 10.70
C LEU A 47 5.08 9.08 11.97
N ASP A 48 5.13 10.35 12.37
CA ASP A 48 4.40 10.89 13.53
C ASP A 48 3.08 11.58 13.13
N GLN A 49 2.71 11.55 11.84
CA GLN A 49 1.51 12.23 11.32
C GLN A 49 0.36 11.25 11.12
N HIS A 50 -0.88 11.72 11.23
CA HIS A 50 -2.02 10.96 10.74
C HIS A 50 -1.91 10.79 9.23
N LEU A 51 -2.33 9.64 8.71
CA LEU A 51 -2.21 9.31 7.31
C LEU A 51 -3.59 9.13 6.71
N ASN A 52 -3.85 9.80 5.59
CA ASN A 52 -4.99 9.51 4.75
C ASN A 52 -4.61 8.42 3.74
N PHE A 53 -5.18 7.24 3.94
CA PHE A 53 -4.99 6.09 3.07
C PHE A 53 -6.23 5.94 2.17
N SER A 54 -6.02 5.90 0.87
CA SER A 54 -7.10 5.73 -0.11
C SER A 54 -6.79 4.56 -1.03
N VAL A 55 -7.83 3.83 -1.38
CA VAL A 55 -7.79 2.70 -2.32
C VAL A 55 -8.67 3.03 -3.52
N PHE A 56 -8.10 2.85 -4.71
CA PHE A 56 -8.79 3.07 -5.97
C PHE A 56 -8.77 1.80 -6.81
N TYR A 57 -9.76 1.68 -7.67
CA TYR A 57 -9.70 0.78 -8.81
C TYR A 57 -9.77 1.61 -10.08
N GLN A 58 -8.68 1.57 -10.86
CA GLN A 58 -8.39 2.60 -11.85
C GLN A 58 -8.42 4.00 -11.18
N ASN A 59 -9.34 4.87 -11.61
CA ASN A 59 -9.51 6.22 -11.06
C ASN A 59 -10.72 6.34 -10.12
N GLN A 60 -11.47 5.26 -9.89
CA GLN A 60 -12.62 5.27 -8.99
C GLN A 60 -12.14 5.06 -7.55
N LEU A 61 -12.43 6.02 -6.67
CA LEU A 61 -12.23 5.85 -5.23
C LEU A 61 -13.16 4.75 -4.71
N LEU A 62 -12.57 3.76 -4.04
CA LEU A 62 -13.31 2.65 -3.41
C LEU A 62 -13.42 2.82 -1.90
N SER A 63 -12.39 3.36 -1.27
CA SER A 63 -12.33 3.51 0.18
C SER A 63 -11.28 4.55 0.56
N GLN A 64 -11.56 5.29 1.61
CA GLN A 64 -10.65 6.28 2.18
C GLN A 64 -10.76 6.26 3.70
N GLN A 65 -9.62 6.26 4.38
CA GLN A 65 -9.57 6.24 5.83
C GLN A 65 -8.39 7.07 6.34
N VAL A 66 -8.64 7.90 7.35
CA VAL A 66 -7.56 8.50 8.14
C VAL A 66 -7.17 7.52 9.24
N VAL A 67 -5.88 7.18 9.29
CA VAL A 67 -5.30 6.21 10.23
C VAL A 67 -4.11 6.80 10.96
N ALA A 68 -3.88 6.34 12.18
CA ALA A 68 -2.60 6.55 12.83
C ALA A 68 -1.57 5.56 12.26
N PRO A 69 -0.33 5.98 12.02
CA PRO A 69 0.72 5.09 11.53
C PRO A 69 1.04 4.03 12.58
N LEU A 70 1.05 2.76 12.16
CA LEU A 70 1.54 1.64 12.97
C LEU A 70 2.81 1.09 12.34
N LEU A 71 3.93 1.32 13.01
CA LEU A 71 5.25 0.83 12.61
C LEU A 71 5.56 -0.51 13.26
N PHE A 72 6.12 -1.41 12.46
CA PHE A 72 6.63 -2.69 12.93
C PHE A 72 8.05 -2.87 12.41
N ASP A 73 8.99 -3.15 13.31
CA ASP A 73 10.33 -3.54 12.90
C ASP A 73 10.33 -5.00 12.47
N VAL A 74 10.79 -5.26 11.25
CA VAL A 74 10.94 -6.59 10.68
C VAL A 74 12.43 -6.97 10.74
N PRO A 75 12.80 -8.00 11.53
CA PRO A 75 14.15 -8.54 11.51
C PRO A 75 14.44 -9.14 10.13
N VAL A 76 15.60 -8.81 9.54
CA VAL A 76 16.06 -9.51 8.33
C VAL A 76 16.69 -10.84 8.76
N PRO A 77 16.18 -11.99 8.27
CA PRO A 77 16.78 -13.29 8.56
C PRO A 77 18.24 -13.30 8.14
N ARG A 78 19.14 -13.80 8.99
CA ARG A 78 20.53 -14.03 8.61
C ARG A 78 20.55 -15.06 7.47
N SER A 79 21.34 -14.82 6.44
CA SER A 79 21.75 -15.90 5.53
C SER A 79 22.70 -16.80 6.31
N ASP A 80 22.36 -18.06 6.50
CA ASP A 80 23.17 -19.05 7.24
C ASP A 80 24.52 -19.34 6.57
N ASP A 81 24.80 -18.78 5.38
CA ASP A 81 26.03 -18.98 4.60
C ASP A 81 27.20 -18.05 4.98
N CYS A 82 27.05 -17.18 5.98
CA CYS A 82 28.11 -16.25 6.40
C CYS A 82 28.67 -16.63 7.77
N ASP A 83 29.70 -17.48 7.77
CA ASP A 83 30.53 -17.84 8.93
C ASP A 83 31.37 -16.64 9.41
N CYS A 84 30.72 -15.65 10.00
CA CYS A 84 31.33 -14.43 10.50
C CYS A 84 30.93 -14.23 11.97
N ASP A 85 31.81 -14.67 12.87
CA ASP A 85 31.69 -14.56 14.33
C ASP A 85 31.90 -13.10 14.82
N GLN A 86 31.02 -12.20 14.40
CA GLN A 86 30.99 -10.82 14.86
C GLN A 86 29.57 -10.40 15.25
N THR A 87 29.45 -9.92 16.49
CA THR A 87 28.35 -9.16 17.10
C THR A 87 27.99 -7.92 16.27
N ARG A 88 27.42 -8.14 15.09
CA ARG A 88 26.80 -7.10 14.26
C ARG A 88 25.30 -7.10 14.52
N GLU A 89 24.80 -5.93 14.93
CA GLU A 89 23.38 -5.66 15.18
C GLU A 89 22.53 -6.23 14.04
N ALA A 90 21.46 -6.96 14.39
CA ALA A 90 20.54 -7.50 13.40
C ALA A 90 19.92 -6.34 12.60
N TYR A 91 20.13 -6.32 11.28
CA TYR A 91 19.56 -5.30 10.42
C TYR A 91 18.03 -5.45 10.41
N SER A 92 17.31 -4.36 10.71
CA SER A 92 15.85 -4.30 10.67
C SER A 92 15.36 -3.12 9.83
N TYR A 93 14.29 -3.36 9.07
CA TYR A 93 13.55 -2.31 8.38
C TYR A 93 12.16 -2.16 9.00
N SER A 94 11.60 -0.96 8.93
CA SER A 94 10.30 -0.67 9.51
C SER A 94 9.20 -0.74 8.45
N VAL A 95 8.07 -1.35 8.79
CA VAL A 95 6.88 -1.46 7.94
C VAL A 95 5.77 -0.63 8.55
N LEU A 96 5.24 0.30 7.76
CA LEU A 96 4.03 1.05 8.05
C LEU A 96 2.81 0.24 7.59
N LYS A 97 1.95 -0.18 8.53
CA LYS A 97 0.71 -0.88 8.21
C LYS A 97 -0.50 0.06 8.29
N VAL A 98 -1.29 0.08 7.23
CA VAL A 98 -2.52 0.87 7.12
C VAL A 98 -3.69 0.00 6.68
N LYS A 99 -4.89 0.37 7.11
CA LYS A 99 -6.13 -0.36 6.84
C LYS A 99 -7.21 0.58 6.33
N SER A 100 -8.02 0.11 5.39
CA SER A 100 -9.21 0.82 4.91
C SER A 100 -10.37 -0.15 4.69
N VAL A 101 -11.59 0.34 4.78
CA VAL A 101 -12.81 -0.47 4.63
C VAL A 101 -13.81 0.25 3.72
N ALA A 102 -14.38 -0.50 2.79
CA ALA A 102 -15.59 -0.13 2.06
C ALA A 102 -16.74 -0.97 2.61
N LEU A 103 -17.83 -0.33 3.04
CA LEU A 103 -19.05 -0.99 3.49
C LEU A 103 -20.19 -0.57 2.57
N ASP A 104 -20.52 -1.45 1.64
CA ASP A 104 -21.58 -1.27 0.63
C ASP A 104 -21.43 0.04 -0.16
N GLU A 105 -20.19 0.41 -0.44
CA GLU A 105 -19.84 1.60 -1.22
C GLU A 105 -20.39 1.45 -2.64
N THR A 106 -21.01 2.51 -3.15
CA THR A 106 -21.56 2.51 -4.51
C THR A 106 -20.50 3.00 -5.47
N ILE A 107 -20.19 2.19 -6.47
CA ILE A 107 -19.28 2.54 -7.56
C ILE A 107 -20.05 2.65 -8.87
N ASP A 108 -19.44 3.28 -9.87
CA ASP A 108 -20.03 3.34 -11.20
C ASP A 108 -20.29 1.93 -11.74
N GLY A 109 -21.46 1.71 -12.35
CA GLY A 109 -21.87 0.44 -12.91
C GLY A 109 -20.92 -0.10 -13.99
N TRP A 110 -20.34 0.77 -14.84
CA TRP A 110 -19.35 0.30 -15.81
C TRP A 110 -18.08 -0.17 -15.10
N MET A 111 -17.69 0.51 -14.02
CA MET A 111 -16.52 0.14 -13.23
C MET A 111 -16.75 -1.19 -12.49
N ALA A 112 -17.94 -1.38 -11.93
CA ALA A 112 -18.33 -2.63 -11.31
C ALA A 112 -18.26 -3.80 -12.30
N GLN A 113 -18.73 -3.60 -13.54
CA GLN A 113 -18.63 -4.62 -14.58
C GLN A 113 -17.18 -4.95 -14.93
N VAL A 114 -16.32 -3.94 -15.09
CA VAL A 114 -14.88 -4.15 -15.35
C VAL A 114 -14.20 -4.87 -14.19
N MET A 115 -14.54 -4.53 -12.95
CA MET A 115 -14.03 -5.21 -11.77
C MET A 115 -14.52 -6.65 -11.68
N ALA A 116 -15.79 -6.93 -12.00
CA ALA A 116 -16.32 -8.28 -12.04
C ALA A 116 -15.59 -9.15 -13.09
N MET A 117 -15.26 -8.59 -14.26
CA MET A 117 -14.47 -9.27 -15.28
C MET A 117 -13.05 -9.61 -14.79
N GLY A 118 -12.34 -8.64 -14.19
CA GLY A 118 -11.02 -8.89 -13.59
C GLY A 118 -11.10 -9.93 -12.46
N ARG A 119 -12.13 -9.85 -11.62
CA ARG A 119 -12.38 -10.81 -10.55
C ARG A 119 -12.60 -12.22 -11.07
N ALA A 120 -13.30 -12.38 -12.19
CA ALA A 120 -13.50 -13.68 -12.84
C ALA A 120 -12.19 -14.30 -13.36
N GLN A 121 -11.21 -13.47 -13.72
CA GLN A 121 -9.84 -13.89 -14.07
C GLN A 121 -8.98 -14.19 -12.83
N GLY A 122 -9.49 -13.90 -11.63
CA GLY A 122 -8.82 -14.18 -10.35
C GLY A 122 -7.79 -13.14 -9.92
N VAL A 123 -7.63 -12.04 -10.67
CA VAL A 123 -6.66 -10.98 -10.38
C VAL A 123 -7.32 -9.60 -10.51
N LEU A 124 -7.11 -8.74 -9.52
CA LEU A 124 -7.48 -7.33 -9.57
C LEU A 124 -6.23 -6.46 -9.35
N ALA A 125 -6.19 -5.28 -9.95
CA ALA A 125 -5.14 -4.30 -9.74
C ALA A 125 -5.73 -3.07 -9.08
N PHE A 126 -5.22 -2.72 -7.90
CA PHE A 126 -5.65 -1.54 -7.15
C PHE A 126 -4.56 -0.46 -7.20
N ASN A 127 -4.98 0.80 -7.14
CA ASN A 127 -4.06 1.90 -6.91
C ASN A 127 -4.20 2.35 -5.46
N LEU A 128 -3.09 2.70 -4.83
CA LEU A 128 -3.02 3.09 -3.43
C LEU A 128 -2.50 4.52 -3.32
N LYS A 129 -3.19 5.38 -2.56
CA LYS A 129 -2.71 6.72 -2.20
C LYS A 129 -2.43 6.76 -0.70
N LEU A 130 -1.28 7.30 -0.32
CA LEU A 130 -0.94 7.56 1.07
C LEU A 130 -0.51 9.03 1.18
N GLU A 131 -1.16 9.76 2.07
CA GLU A 131 -0.95 11.19 2.25
C GLU A 131 -0.82 11.54 3.73
N GLY A 132 0.20 12.31 4.09
CA GLY A 132 0.33 12.87 5.44
C GLY A 132 -0.71 13.96 5.69
N VAL A 133 -1.49 13.83 6.76
CA VAL A 133 -2.53 14.78 7.18
C VAL A 133 -2.20 15.33 8.57
N GLY A 134 -2.06 16.64 8.64
CA GLY A 134 -1.74 17.36 9.88
C GLY A 134 -0.82 18.54 9.60
N GLY A 135 -0.98 19.64 10.35
CA GLY A 135 -0.36 20.95 10.10
C GLY A 135 1.18 21.05 10.29
N GLY A 136 1.91 19.94 10.16
CA GLY A 136 3.38 19.95 10.11
C GLY A 136 3.91 20.44 8.76
N LYS A 137 5.15 20.95 8.74
CA LYS A 137 5.81 21.53 7.56
C LYS A 137 6.07 20.56 6.40
N THR A 138 5.85 19.26 6.58
CA THR A 138 6.13 18.22 5.59
C THR A 138 4.91 17.36 5.36
N THR A 139 4.06 17.79 4.44
CA THR A 139 3.05 16.93 3.82
C THR A 139 3.73 16.12 2.72
N PHE A 140 3.51 14.81 2.72
CA PHE A 140 3.93 13.94 1.63
C PHE A 140 2.69 13.33 0.99
N ARG A 141 2.80 12.99 -0.29
CA ARG A 141 1.74 12.31 -1.01
C ARG A 141 2.36 11.33 -1.99
N VAL A 142 2.12 10.04 -1.76
CA VAL A 142 2.61 8.98 -2.64
C VAL A 142 1.46 8.19 -3.24
N PHE A 143 1.66 7.72 -4.46
CA PHE A 143 0.73 6.93 -5.22
C PHE A 143 1.42 5.68 -5.76
N CYS A 144 0.81 4.52 -5.54
CA CYS A 144 1.34 3.23 -5.96
C CYS A 144 0.34 2.63 -6.95
N GLU A 145 0.77 2.49 -8.19
CA GLU A 145 -0.11 2.07 -9.29
C GLU A 145 -0.06 0.57 -9.52
N ASN A 146 -1.19 0.03 -10.00
CA ASN A 146 -1.31 -1.32 -10.53
C ASN A 146 -0.84 -2.41 -9.55
N ILE A 147 -1.17 -2.26 -8.26
CA ILE A 147 -0.86 -3.25 -7.23
C ILE A 147 -1.79 -4.44 -7.41
N LYS A 148 -1.27 -5.48 -8.08
CA LYS A 148 -2.03 -6.69 -8.40
C LYS A 148 -2.20 -7.55 -7.17
N VAL A 149 -3.42 -8.01 -6.94
CA VAL A 149 -3.75 -9.03 -5.95
C VAL A 149 -4.38 -10.22 -6.64
N ARG A 150 -4.11 -11.43 -6.14
CA ARG A 150 -4.71 -12.67 -6.61
C ARG A 150 -5.62 -13.27 -5.56
N PHE A 151 -6.81 -13.62 -5.99
CA PHE A 151 -7.75 -14.39 -5.18
C PHE A 151 -7.32 -15.85 -5.19
N SER A 152 -7.35 -16.50 -4.02
CA SER A 152 -6.91 -17.89 -3.88
C SER A 152 -7.71 -18.87 -4.75
N HIS A 153 -8.98 -18.56 -5.04
CA HIS A 153 -9.87 -19.34 -5.90
C HIS A 153 -11.05 -18.48 -6.41
N ARG A 154 -11.84 -19.01 -7.35
CA ARG A 154 -12.91 -18.27 -8.06
C ARG A 154 -13.91 -17.58 -7.13
N HIS A 155 -14.27 -18.20 -6.01
CA HIS A 155 -15.26 -17.66 -5.05
C HIS A 155 -14.64 -17.10 -3.76
N SER A 156 -13.31 -16.97 -3.70
CA SER A 156 -12.64 -16.40 -2.54
C SER A 156 -13.09 -14.97 -2.26
N THR A 157 -13.32 -14.64 -1.00
CA THR A 157 -13.47 -13.25 -0.54
C THR A 157 -12.13 -12.63 -0.14
N THR A 158 -11.04 -13.39 -0.29
CA THR A 158 -9.69 -13.01 0.14
C THR A 158 -8.71 -13.04 -1.02
N ALA A 159 -7.86 -12.02 -1.10
CA ALA A 159 -6.78 -11.89 -2.06
C ALA A 159 -5.50 -11.35 -1.39
N THR A 160 -4.35 -11.70 -1.96
CA THR A 160 -3.04 -11.21 -1.51
C THR A 160 -2.23 -10.68 -2.68
N ILE A 161 -1.31 -9.76 -2.39
CA ILE A 161 -0.43 -9.15 -3.39
C ILE A 161 0.31 -10.21 -4.22
N LEU A 162 0.37 -9.96 -5.52
CA LEU A 162 1.24 -10.67 -6.44
C LEU A 162 2.59 -9.97 -6.47
N LEU A 163 3.52 -10.45 -5.65
CA LEU A 163 4.91 -10.03 -5.76
C LEU A 163 5.57 -10.74 -6.95
N PRO A 164 6.44 -10.06 -7.71
CA PRO A 164 7.32 -10.73 -8.67
C PRO A 164 8.17 -11.79 -7.95
N PRO A 165 8.64 -12.82 -8.67
CA PRO A 165 9.45 -13.90 -8.08
C PRO A 165 10.81 -13.44 -7.55
N THR A 166 11.23 -12.21 -7.82
CA THR A 166 12.48 -11.64 -7.33
C THR A 166 12.25 -10.82 -6.05
N PRO A 167 12.94 -11.13 -4.93
CA PRO A 167 12.76 -10.44 -3.65
C PRO A 167 13.06 -8.92 -3.69
N ASP A 168 13.82 -8.47 -4.69
CA ASP A 168 14.20 -7.05 -4.84
C ASP A 168 13.15 -6.18 -5.56
N TYR A 169 12.08 -6.75 -6.11
CA TYR A 169 11.09 -5.98 -6.87
C TYR A 169 9.81 -5.75 -6.07
N LYS A 170 9.86 -4.81 -5.12
CA LYS A 170 8.66 -4.25 -4.49
C LYS A 170 8.12 -3.09 -5.33
N PRO A 171 6.80 -3.00 -5.61
CA PRO A 171 6.21 -1.89 -6.35
C PRO A 171 6.59 -0.55 -5.72
N LEU A 172 7.22 0.31 -6.52
CA LEU A 172 7.60 1.66 -6.11
C LEU A 172 6.39 2.58 -6.19
N CYS A 173 6.21 3.41 -5.18
CA CYS A 173 5.24 4.49 -5.19
C CYS A 173 5.92 5.77 -5.66
N THR A 174 5.24 6.52 -6.53
CA THR A 174 5.71 7.81 -7.03
C THR A 174 4.99 8.95 -6.33
N ASP A 175 5.43 10.18 -6.55
CA ASP A 175 4.67 11.35 -6.17
C ASP A 175 3.28 11.31 -6.80
N ALA A 176 2.26 11.51 -5.96
CA ALA A 176 0.90 11.45 -6.43
C ALA A 176 0.55 12.69 -7.27
N PRO A 177 -0.10 12.52 -8.44
CA PRO A 177 -0.47 13.64 -9.27
C PRO A 177 -1.52 14.56 -8.61
N ASN A 178 -1.44 15.86 -8.91
CA ASN A 178 -2.30 16.89 -8.32
C ASN A 178 -3.80 16.75 -8.63
N TYR A 179 -4.18 15.97 -9.67
CA TYR A 179 -5.56 15.83 -10.13
C TYR A 179 -6.32 14.63 -9.52
N MET A 180 -5.69 13.81 -8.68
CA MET A 180 -6.36 12.73 -7.96
C MET A 180 -6.90 13.24 -6.61
N VAL A 181 -7.99 14.01 -6.68
CA VAL A 181 -8.80 14.40 -5.52
C VAL A 181 -9.77 13.26 -5.22
#